data_AF-A0A7R9LJL6-F1
#
_entry.id   AF-A0A7R9LJL6-F1
#
_cell.length_a   1.000
_cell.length_b   1.000
_cell.length_c   1.000
_cell.angle_alpha   90.00
_cell.angle_beta   90.00
_cell.angle_gamma   90.00
#
_symmetry.space_group_name_H-M   'P 1'
#
loop_
_entity.id
_entity.type
_entity.pdbx_description
1 polymer ?
#
loop_
_entity_poly.entity_id
_entity_poly.type
_entity_poly.pdbx_seq_one_letter_code
_entity_poly.pdbx_strand_id
1 'polypeptide(L)' 'MRVCVIGAGAGGLCAARHLSQYHSLFTFDVYEKTTKVGGVWNYTDSVGLDINGLPIHTSLYKNMN' A
#
# COMPACT_ATOMS: atom_id res chain seq x y z
N MET A 1 4.24 20.51 -8.58
CA MET A 1 2.96 19.82 -8.88
C MET A 1 2.60 18.89 -7.72
N ARG A 2 1.32 18.75 -7.37
CA ARG A 2 0.89 17.84 -6.30
C ARG A 2 0.41 16.51 -6.87
N VAL A 3 0.83 15.41 -6.27
CA VAL A 3 0.48 14.04 -6.70
C VAL A 3 -0.09 13.26 -5.51
N CYS A 4 -1.20 12.57 -5.72
CA CYS A 4 -1.76 11.65 -4.73
C CYS A 4 -1.60 10.21 -5.23
N VAL A 5 -0.91 9.38 -4.45
CA VAL A 5 -0.76 7.95 -4.73
C VAL A 5 -1.76 7.17 -3.87
N ILE A 6 -2.59 6.35 -4.51
CA ILE A 6 -3.57 5.50 -3.81
C ILE A 6 -3.06 4.05 -3.81
N GLY A 7 -2.87 3.51 -2.60
CA GLY A 7 -2.27 2.22 -2.33
C GLY A 7 -0.77 2.33 -2.05
N ALA A 8 -0.31 1.77 -0.93
CA ALA A 8 1.10 1.63 -0.55
C ALA A 8 1.59 0.18 -0.69
N GLY A 9 1.10 -0.53 -1.71
CA GLY A 9 1.70 -1.76 -2.20
C GLY A 9 2.96 -1.51 -3.03
N ALA A 10 3.53 -2.56 -3.64
CA ALA A 10 4.76 -2.46 -4.41
C ALA A 10 4.72 -1.33 -5.47
N GLY A 11 3.64 -1.25 -6.26
CA GLY A 11 3.50 -0.20 -7.28
C GLY A 11 3.44 1.21 -6.70
N GLY A 12 2.68 1.42 -5.62
CA GLY A 12 2.58 2.73 -4.97
C GLY A 12 3.87 3.16 -4.28
N LEU A 13 4.58 2.24 -3.63
CA LEU A 13 5.90 2.50 -3.05
C LEU A 13 6.94 2.80 -4.12
N CYS A 14 6.90 2.09 -5.26
CA CYS A 14 7.74 2.42 -6.42
C CYS A 14 7.44 3.83 -6.92
N ALA A 15 6.17 4.21 -7.09
CA ALA A 15 5.79 5.56 -7.50
C ALA A 15 6.27 6.63 -6.50
N ALA A 16 6.03 6.42 -5.20
CA ALA A 16 6.48 7.31 -4.13
C ALA A 16 8.00 7.47 -4.11
N ARG A 17 8.75 6.37 -4.27
CA ARG A 17 10.22 6.41 -4.38
C ARG A 17 10.66 7.29 -5.55
N HIS A 18 10.09 7.10 -6.75
CA HIS A 18 10.45 7.94 -7.90
C HIS A 18 10.06 9.41 -7.67
N LEU A 19 8.88 9.69 -7.12
CA LEU A 19 8.45 11.06 -6.81
C LEU A 19 9.40 11.74 -5.80
N SER A 20 9.88 11.00 -4.80
CA SER A 20 10.81 11.53 -3.80
C SER A 20 12.17 11.96 -4.36
N GLN A 21 12.61 11.36 -5.47
CA GLN A 21 13.86 11.75 -6.15
C GLN A 21 13.76 13.13 -6.83
N TYR A 22 12.54 13.61 -7.10
CA TYR A 22 12.28 14.89 -7.76
C TYR A 22 11.49 15.83 -6.84
N HIS A 23 11.87 15.91 -5.57
CA HIS A 23 11.17 16.70 -4.54
C HIS A 23 11.08 18.22 -4.85
N SER A 24 11.92 18.74 -5.75
CA SER A 24 11.83 20.13 -6.24
C SER A 24 10.68 20.35 -7.23
N LEU A 25 10.22 19.28 -7.89
CA LEU A 25 9.16 19.31 -8.90
C LEU A 25 7.82 18.81 -8.35
N PHE A 26 7.87 17.83 -7.45
CA PHE A 26 6.70 17.14 -6.92
C PHE A 26 6.61 17.20 -5.41
N THR A 27 5.40 17.46 -4.92
CA THR A 27 4.98 17.17 -3.54
C THR A 27 3.95 16.06 -3.63
N PHE A 28 4.07 15.04 -2.80
CA PHE A 28 3.17 13.88 -2.89
C PHE A 28 2.75 13.35 -1.53
N ASP A 29 1.56 12.77 -1.52
CA ASP A 29 0.96 12.06 -0.39
C ASP A 29 0.62 10.62 -0.84
N VAL A 30 0.79 9.65 0.05
CA VAL A 30 0.45 8.24 -0.19
C VAL A 30 -0.62 7.81 0.80
N TYR A 31 -1.74 7.30 0.30
CA TYR A 31 -2.83 6.78 1.13
C TYR A 31 -2.93 5.26 0.97
N GLU A 32 -3.02 4.55 2.08
CA GLU A 32 -3.15 3.10 2.15
C GLU A 32 -4.35 2.75 3.02
N LYS A 33 -5.19 1.82 2.56
CA LYS A 33 -6.40 1.43 3.31
C LYS A 33 -6.07 0.57 4.53
N THR A 34 -4.99 -0.20 4.44
CA THR A 34 -4.53 -1.09 5.51
C THR A 34 -3.65 -0.34 6.51
N THR A 35 -3.40 -0.95 7.66
CA THR A 35 -2.58 -0.36 8.72
C THR A 35 -1.07 -0.38 8.44
N LYS A 36 -0.64 -1.02 7.35
CA LYS A 36 0.78 -1.19 6.99
C LYS A 36 0.97 -1.07 5.48
N VAL A 37 2.14 -0.60 5.07
CA VAL A 37 2.58 -0.66 3.67
C VAL A 37 2.90 -2.10 3.26
N GLY A 38 2.99 -2.35 1.95
CA GLY A 38 3.32 -3.67 1.38
C GLY A 38 2.20 -4.25 0.52
N GLY A 39 0.97 -3.75 0.65
CA GLY A 39 -0.18 -4.17 -0.15
C GLY A 39 -0.44 -5.66 0.03
N VAL A 40 -0.46 -6.42 -1.07
CA VAL A 40 -0.67 -7.88 -1.03
C VAL A 40 0.35 -8.60 -0.16
N TRP A 41 1.56 -8.05 0.04
CA TRP A 41 2.61 -8.69 0.84
C TRP A 41 2.40 -8.60 2.36
N ASN A 42 1.38 -7.88 2.82
CA ASN A 42 1.01 -7.80 4.23
C ASN A 42 0.11 -8.98 4.63
N TYR A 43 0.71 -10.09 5.02
CA TYR A 43 0.00 -11.31 5.46
C TYR A 43 -0.90 -11.10 6.69
N THR A 44 -2.04 -11.78 6.72
CA THR A 44 -2.91 -11.93 7.91
C THR A 44 -3.59 -13.30 7.90
N ASP A 45 -3.83 -13.86 9.09
CA ASP A 45 -4.66 -15.07 9.24
C ASP A 45 -6.17 -14.77 9.13
N SER A 46 -6.57 -13.50 9.17
CA SER A 46 -7.98 -13.09 9.04
C SER A 46 -8.50 -13.28 7.60
N VAL A 47 -9.79 -13.59 7.46
CA VAL A 47 -10.47 -13.76 6.17
C VAL A 47 -11.75 -12.91 6.08
N GLY A 48 -12.15 -12.57 4.85
CA GLY A 48 -13.35 -11.76 4.61
C GLY A 48 -13.10 -10.28 4.85
N LEU A 49 -13.42 -9.78 6.05
CA LEU A 49 -13.36 -8.36 6.40
C LEU A 49 -12.29 -8.07 7.45
N ASP A 50 -11.68 -6.88 7.36
CA ASP A 50 -10.75 -6.36 8.36
C ASP A 50 -11.48 -5.70 9.55
N ILE A 51 -10.70 -5.12 10.47
CA ILE A 51 -11.22 -4.43 11.67
C ILE A 51 -12.12 -3.22 11.36
N ASN A 52 -12.05 -2.69 10.14
CA ASN A 52 -12.85 -1.56 9.66
C ASN A 52 -14.06 -2.04 8.84
N GLY A 53 -14.30 -3.35 8.75
CA GLY A 53 -15.37 -3.91 7.93
C GLY A 53 -15.10 -3.84 6.43
N LEU A 54 -13.85 -3.63 6.00
CA LEU A 54 -13.47 -3.60 4.59
C LEU A 54 -12.90 -4.94 4.14
N PRO A 55 -13.04 -5.31 2.84
CA PRO A 55 -12.46 -6.55 2.33
C PRO A 55 -10.94 -6.61 2.55
N ILE A 56 -10.49 -7.72 3.14
CA ILE A 56 -9.09 -8.03 3.32
C ILE A 56 -8.40 -8.05 1.95
N HIS A 57 -7.26 -7.36 1.86
CA HIS A 57 -6.59 -7.09 0.59
C HIS A 57 -5.59 -8.16 0.17
N THR A 58 -4.89 -8.76 1.14
CA THR A 58 -3.89 -9.78 0.87
C THR A 58 -4.56 -11.09 0.47
N SER A 59 -3.93 -11.78 -0.48
CA SER A 59 -4.29 -13.15 -0.85
C SER A 59 -3.22 -14.16 -0.42
N LEU A 60 -2.32 -13.75 0.48
CA LEU A 60 -1.25 -14.59 1.00
C LEU A 60 -1.80 -15.63 1.98
N TYR A 61 -1.12 -16.77 2.04
CA TYR A 61 -1.41 -17.85 2.97
C TYR A 61 -0.15 -18.26 3.73
N LYS A 62 -0.35 -18.83 4.93
CA LYS A 62 0.72 -19.38 5.77
C LYS A 62 1.48 -20.41 4.94
N ASN A 63 2.78 -20.20 4.74
CA ASN A 63 3.68 -21.02 3.91
C ASN A 63 3.68 -20.70 2.40
N MET A 64 3.25 -19.51 1.98
CA MET A 64 3.61 -19.01 0.66
C MET A 64 5.08 -18.55 0.68
N ASN A 65 5.96 -19.36 0.10
CA ASN A 65 7.41 -19.15 0.04
C ASN A 65 7.88 -19.27 -1.41
#